data_AF-A0A3B9M334-F1
#
_entry.id   AF-A0A3B9M334-F1
#
_cell.length_a   1.000
_cell.length_b   1.000
_cell.length_c   1.000
_cell.angle_alpha   90.00
_cell.angle_beta   90.00
_cell.angle_gamma   90.00
#
_symmetry.space_group_name_H-M   'P 1'
#
loop_
_entity.id
_entity.type
_entity.pdbx_description
1 polymer ?
#
loop_
_entity_poly.entity_id
_entity_poly.type
_entity_poly.pdbx_seq_one_letter_code
_entity_poly.pdbx_strand_id
1 'polypeptide(L)'
;GIGWVIDFGTRNRDIPERALVVVCEGTARDALQAQPEFEPLLSTEVYNILNQNRYFTSKSKATDIIETMYDLLTPGRDVSLAFLKTFVPPEKGSSVRQTPQSIDGKDSEGEQPDHKVPTVAGAVVFRGEKAVGRLNEAETQGMLFIMGEAQGGIISVAFDSTGKNTSFLFRDVNTKVKTVIEKNEISFQVEIKGTGELISAAPGTIDITNRSDIQKMEHMINKEVVYRCRKAVNKAQELGSDPFGFGDKLHRTHPDVWKKIENHWGEIFPHVKVNITADFSVEHSGLIDKSLHIR
;
A
#
# COMPACT_ATOMS: atom_id res chain seq x y z
N GLY A 1 -11.48 12.04 18.16
CA GLY A 1 -11.21 10.94 17.20
C GLY A 1 -9.74 10.61 17.29
N ILE A 2 -9.06 10.41 16.17
CA ILE A 2 -7.60 10.22 16.17
C ILE A 2 -6.83 11.43 16.74
N GLY A 3 -7.41 12.64 16.66
CA GLY A 3 -6.77 13.86 17.19
C GLY A 3 -6.38 13.78 18.66
N TRP A 4 -7.17 13.11 19.52
CA TRP A 4 -6.80 12.91 20.93
C TRP A 4 -5.57 12.00 21.10
N VAL A 5 -5.45 10.96 20.26
CA VAL A 5 -4.30 10.04 20.29
C VAL A 5 -3.02 10.80 19.90
N ILE A 6 -3.11 11.67 18.89
CA ILE A 6 -2.00 12.49 18.43
C ILE A 6 -1.64 13.58 19.44
N ASP A 7 -2.62 14.28 20.02
CA ASP A 7 -2.37 15.27 21.08
C ASP A 7 -1.73 14.62 22.32
N PHE A 8 -2.21 13.44 22.74
CA PHE A 8 -1.59 12.69 23.83
C PHE A 8 -0.14 12.28 23.48
N GLY A 9 0.07 11.73 22.28
CA GLY A 9 1.38 11.29 21.82
C GLY A 9 2.41 12.41 21.74
N THR A 10 2.01 13.59 21.25
CA THR A 10 2.90 14.76 21.10
C THR A 10 3.21 15.47 22.42
N ARG A 11 2.30 15.42 23.41
CA ARG A 11 2.51 16.04 24.74
C ARG A 11 3.31 15.16 25.69
N ASN A 12 3.33 13.85 25.47
CA ASN A 12 4.03 12.91 26.32
C ASN A 12 5.49 12.77 25.90
N ARG A 13 6.41 13.25 26.75
CA ARG A 13 7.86 13.22 26.47
C ARG A 13 8.45 11.81 26.40
N ASP A 14 7.76 10.82 26.96
CA ASP A 14 8.21 9.42 26.93
C ASP A 14 7.85 8.72 25.61
N ILE A 15 6.99 9.33 24.79
CA ILE A 15 6.62 8.82 23.47
C ILE A 15 7.49 9.51 22.43
N PRO A 16 8.32 8.77 21.68
CA PRO A 16 9.11 9.36 20.61
C PRO A 16 8.20 9.98 19.55
N GLU A 17 8.57 11.14 19.02
CA GLU A 17 7.81 11.79 17.94
C GLU A 17 7.71 10.93 16.67
N ARG A 18 8.68 10.03 16.46
CA ARG A 18 8.70 9.04 15.37
C ARG A 18 8.03 7.70 15.72
N ALA A 19 7.28 7.63 16.83
CA ALA A 19 6.49 6.46 17.14
C ALA A 19 5.43 6.25 16.05
N LEU A 20 5.32 5.02 15.54
CA LEU A 20 4.36 4.67 14.51
C LEU A 20 2.94 4.67 15.07
N VAL A 21 1.99 5.16 14.27
CA VAL A 21 0.56 5.16 14.57
C VAL A 21 -0.12 4.15 13.66
N VAL A 22 -0.88 3.21 14.24
CA VAL A 22 -1.51 2.11 13.52
C VAL A 22 -2.94 1.93 14.00
N VAL A 23 -3.86 1.62 13.09
CA VAL A 23 -5.25 1.29 13.42
C VAL A 23 -5.41 -0.22 13.41
N CYS A 24 -6.03 -0.80 14.44
CA CYS A 24 -6.26 -2.24 14.51
C CYS A 24 -7.75 -2.61 14.43
N GLU A 25 -8.02 -3.87 14.05
CA GLU A 25 -9.34 -4.47 14.15
C GLU A 25 -9.67 -4.83 15.61
N GLY A 26 -10.84 -4.41 16.09
CA GLY A 26 -11.25 -4.65 17.47
C GLY A 26 -10.58 -3.68 18.45
N THR A 27 -10.13 -4.19 19.60
CA THR A 27 -9.47 -3.36 20.61
C THR A 27 -7.95 -3.39 20.46
N ALA A 28 -7.29 -2.27 20.79
CA ALA A 28 -5.83 -2.21 20.83
C ALA A 28 -5.24 -3.24 21.81
N ARG A 29 -5.96 -3.57 22.89
CA ARG A 29 -5.56 -4.61 23.84
C ARG A 29 -5.45 -5.98 23.15
N ASP A 30 -6.43 -6.35 22.34
CA ASP A 30 -6.42 -7.64 21.64
C ASP A 30 -5.28 -7.71 20.62
N ALA A 31 -5.03 -6.60 19.91
CA ALA A 31 -3.91 -6.51 18.98
C ALA A 31 -2.55 -6.61 19.69
N LEU A 32 -2.40 -5.98 20.86
CA LEU A 32 -1.18 -6.03 21.68
C LEU A 32 -0.93 -7.39 22.35
N GLN A 33 -1.96 -8.25 22.40
CA GLN A 33 -1.86 -9.63 22.88
C GLN A 33 -1.51 -10.63 21.77
N ALA A 34 -1.42 -10.18 20.51
CA ALA A 34 -0.95 -11.02 19.42
C ALA A 34 0.48 -11.49 19.68
N GLN A 35 0.78 -12.72 19.29
CA GLN A 35 2.10 -13.30 19.42
C GLN A 35 2.87 -13.07 18.12
N PRO A 36 4.09 -12.51 18.18
CA PRO A 36 4.92 -12.39 17.00
C PRO A 36 5.44 -13.76 16.55
N GLU A 37 5.67 -13.92 15.26
CA GLU A 37 6.15 -15.18 14.66
C GLU A 37 7.64 -15.15 14.32
N PHE A 38 8.15 -13.99 13.89
CA PHE A 38 9.50 -13.85 13.36
C PHE A 38 10.41 -13.01 14.25
N GLU A 39 9.84 -12.21 15.16
CA GLU A 39 10.59 -11.33 16.04
C GLU A 39 10.33 -11.64 17.53
N PRO A 40 11.29 -11.38 18.43
CA PRO A 40 11.09 -11.58 19.87
C PRO A 40 10.01 -10.67 20.48
N LEU A 41 9.77 -9.49 19.88
CA LEU A 41 8.84 -8.48 20.38
C LEU A 41 7.82 -8.14 19.29
N LEU A 42 6.53 -8.05 19.69
CA LEU A 42 5.44 -7.66 18.80
C LEU A 42 5.68 -6.28 18.16
N SER A 43 6.21 -5.32 18.93
CA SER A 43 6.51 -3.99 18.43
C SER A 43 7.55 -4.01 17.30
N THR A 44 8.59 -4.85 17.43
CA THR A 44 9.61 -5.04 16.40
C THR A 44 9.02 -5.72 15.16
N GLU A 45 8.17 -6.72 15.34
CA GLU A 45 7.51 -7.40 14.21
C GLU A 45 6.64 -6.43 13.42
N VAL A 46 5.74 -5.69 14.09
CA VAL A 46 4.86 -4.72 13.43
C VAL A 46 5.70 -3.61 12.78
N TYR A 47 6.75 -3.12 13.44
CA TYR A 47 7.66 -2.14 12.87
C TYR A 47 8.34 -2.66 11.59
N ASN A 48 8.82 -3.90 11.60
CA ASN A 48 9.46 -4.53 10.45
C ASN A 48 8.46 -4.77 9.32
N ILE A 49 7.27 -5.32 9.61
CA ILE A 49 6.20 -5.50 8.63
C ILE A 49 5.91 -4.17 7.93
N LEU A 50 5.71 -3.08 8.68
CA LEU A 50 5.34 -1.77 8.12
C LEU A 50 6.47 -1.12 7.32
N ASN A 51 7.70 -1.08 7.85
CA ASN A 51 8.81 -0.40 7.18
C ASN A 51 9.35 -1.19 5.98
N GLN A 52 9.34 -2.52 6.05
CA GLN A 52 9.70 -3.37 4.92
C GLN A 52 8.60 -3.40 3.86
N ASN A 53 7.33 -3.17 4.25
CA ASN A 53 6.19 -3.17 3.33
C ASN A 53 6.45 -2.31 2.10
N ARG A 54 6.97 -1.10 2.30
CA ARG A 54 7.27 -0.12 1.24
C ARG A 54 8.16 -0.69 0.12
N TYR A 55 9.13 -1.53 0.46
CA TYR A 55 10.11 -2.09 -0.47
C TYR A 55 9.67 -3.42 -1.08
N PHE A 56 8.88 -4.22 -0.37
CA PHE A 56 8.55 -5.58 -0.81
C PHE A 56 7.13 -5.76 -1.35
N THR A 57 6.17 -4.94 -0.92
CA THR A 57 4.76 -5.11 -1.34
C THR A 57 4.04 -3.81 -1.68
N SER A 58 4.39 -2.69 -1.04
CA SER A 58 3.71 -1.40 -1.14
C SER A 58 2.19 -1.50 -0.91
N LYS A 59 1.76 -2.29 0.08
CA LYS A 59 0.34 -2.51 0.44
C LYS A 59 -0.06 -1.90 1.78
N SER A 60 0.87 -1.19 2.43
CA SER A 60 0.66 -0.44 3.67
C SER A 60 1.67 0.69 3.78
N LYS A 61 1.32 1.71 4.58
CA LYS A 61 2.16 2.86 4.89
C LYS A 61 2.52 2.86 6.38
N ALA A 62 3.81 2.91 6.68
CA ALA A 62 4.27 3.28 8.02
C ALA A 62 4.13 4.80 8.17
N THR A 63 3.42 5.25 9.19
CA THR A 63 3.19 6.68 9.45
C THR A 63 3.43 6.93 10.92
N ASP A 64 4.20 7.98 11.24
CA ASP A 64 4.50 8.36 12.61
C ASP A 64 3.59 9.48 13.13
N ILE A 65 3.76 9.85 14.39
CA ILE A 65 2.95 10.89 15.04
C ILE A 65 3.11 12.24 14.33
N ILE A 66 4.33 12.62 13.91
CA ILE A 66 4.56 13.90 13.23
C ILE A 66 3.85 13.91 11.89
N GLU A 67 4.00 12.85 11.10
CA GLU A 67 3.36 12.75 9.79
C GLU A 67 1.84 12.73 9.91
N THR A 68 1.30 11.97 10.88
CA THR A 68 -0.14 11.94 11.15
C THR A 68 -0.65 13.32 11.56
N MET A 69 0.09 14.03 12.40
CA MET A 69 -0.24 15.39 12.82
C MET A 69 -0.20 16.36 11.62
N TYR A 70 0.83 16.24 10.78
CA TYR A 70 0.96 17.07 9.58
C TYR A 70 -0.21 16.85 8.62
N ASP A 71 -0.58 15.60 8.35
CA ASP A 71 -1.72 15.27 7.51
C ASP A 71 -3.05 15.75 8.12
N LEU A 72 -3.20 15.67 9.45
CA LEU A 72 -4.42 16.14 10.15
C LEU A 72 -4.58 17.66 10.14
N LEU A 73 -3.47 18.41 10.19
CA LEU A 73 -3.46 19.86 10.28
C LEU A 73 -3.37 20.58 8.92
N THR A 74 -2.96 19.86 7.86
CA THR A 74 -2.76 20.46 6.54
C THR A 74 -4.06 20.44 5.73
N PRO A 75 -4.63 21.61 5.37
CA PRO A 75 -5.84 21.66 4.55
C PRO A 75 -5.63 20.96 3.19
N GLY A 76 -6.63 20.18 2.76
CA GLY A 76 -6.56 19.46 1.48
C GLY A 76 -5.76 18.16 1.54
N ARG A 77 -5.52 17.63 2.75
CA ARG A 77 -5.05 16.26 3.01
C ARG A 77 -5.98 15.62 4.03
N ASP A 78 -6.11 14.32 3.93
CA ASP A 78 -6.72 13.50 4.96
C ASP A 78 -5.76 12.39 5.37
N VAL A 79 -5.85 11.96 6.64
CA VAL A 79 -4.97 10.93 7.19
C VAL A 79 -5.32 9.56 6.59
N SER A 80 -4.29 8.79 6.26
CA SER A 80 -4.40 7.34 6.07
C SER A 80 -3.36 6.62 6.92
N LEU A 81 -3.77 5.55 7.60
CA LEU A 81 -2.90 4.76 8.49
C LEU A 81 -2.98 3.28 8.15
N ALA A 82 -1.89 2.56 8.39
CA ALA A 82 -1.89 1.10 8.28
C ALA A 82 -3.01 0.45 9.10
N PHE A 83 -3.66 -0.54 8.50
CA PHE A 83 -4.70 -1.32 9.15
C PHE A 83 -4.19 -2.70 9.58
N LEU A 84 -4.03 -2.90 10.88
CA LEU A 84 -3.58 -4.13 11.49
C LEU A 84 -4.78 -5.06 11.80
N LYS A 85 -4.66 -6.31 11.40
CA LYS A 85 -5.55 -7.40 11.81
C LYS A 85 -4.77 -8.44 12.58
N THR A 86 -5.50 -9.29 13.27
CA THR A 86 -4.93 -10.49 13.86
C THR A 86 -5.69 -11.71 13.33
N PHE A 87 -4.96 -12.78 13.03
CA PHE A 87 -5.57 -14.03 12.58
C PHE A 87 -4.85 -15.21 13.22
N VAL A 88 -5.51 -16.36 13.24
CA VAL A 88 -4.90 -17.62 13.68
C VAL A 88 -4.36 -18.34 12.44
N PRO A 89 -3.05 -18.60 12.34
CA PRO A 89 -2.47 -19.29 11.20
C PRO A 89 -3.11 -20.67 11.00
N PRO A 90 -3.44 -21.06 9.75
CA PRO A 90 -4.12 -22.33 9.48
C PRO A 90 -3.21 -23.56 9.58
N GLU A 91 -1.88 -23.39 9.65
CA GLU A 91 -0.92 -24.51 9.56
C GLU A 91 -0.59 -25.12 10.93
N LYS A 92 -0.78 -26.44 11.07
CA LYS A 92 -0.10 -27.23 12.11
C LYS A 92 1.40 -27.29 11.77
N GLY A 93 2.23 -26.60 12.55
CA GLY A 93 3.69 -26.70 12.45
C GLY A 93 4.27 -26.13 11.15
N SER A 94 4.35 -24.80 11.04
CA SER A 94 5.15 -24.17 9.98
C SER A 94 6.61 -24.61 10.08
N SER A 95 7.20 -25.08 8.98
CA SER A 95 8.61 -25.49 8.91
C SER A 95 9.61 -24.35 9.15
N VAL A 96 9.14 -23.11 9.22
CA VAL A 96 9.96 -21.95 9.65
C VAL A 96 10.24 -22.00 11.16
N ARG A 97 9.51 -22.81 11.92
CA ARG A 97 9.77 -23.11 13.34
C ARG A 97 10.69 -24.32 13.46
N GLN A 98 11.97 -24.11 13.26
CA GLN A 98 12.98 -24.88 14.01
C GLN A 98 13.70 -23.92 14.95
N THR A 99 13.06 -23.55 16.05
CA THR A 99 13.84 -23.36 17.28
C THR A 99 14.40 -24.74 17.64
N PRO A 100 15.73 -24.93 17.66
CA PRO A 100 16.29 -26.23 17.99
C PRO A 100 16.12 -26.45 19.50
N GLN A 101 15.08 -27.18 19.90
CA GLN A 101 14.97 -27.84 21.20
C GLN A 101 13.84 -28.88 21.10
N SER A 102 14.14 -30.18 21.03
CA SER A 102 14.60 -30.94 22.19
C SER A 102 15.25 -32.26 21.76
N ILE A 103 16.28 -32.68 22.50
CA ILE A 103 17.07 -33.90 22.27
C ILE A 103 16.28 -35.19 22.65
N ASP A 104 15.09 -35.06 23.22
CA ASP A 104 14.28 -36.20 23.63
C ASP A 104 13.10 -36.40 22.68
N GLY A 105 13.27 -37.36 21.76
CA GLY A 105 12.30 -37.77 20.74
C GLY A 105 10.99 -38.27 21.30
N LYS A 106 10.10 -37.35 21.69
CA LYS A 106 8.67 -37.59 21.76
C LYS A 106 7.99 -36.70 20.73
N ASP A 107 7.44 -37.34 19.72
CA ASP A 107 6.54 -36.74 18.75
C ASP A 107 5.32 -36.18 19.49
N SER A 108 5.35 -34.89 19.80
CA SER A 108 4.16 -34.15 20.22
C SER A 108 3.23 -34.06 19.00
N GLU A 109 2.09 -34.75 19.05
CA GLU A 109 1.01 -34.53 18.10
C GLU A 109 0.74 -33.01 18.01
N GLY A 110 1.02 -32.40 16.86
CA GLY A 110 1.08 -30.95 16.71
C GLY A 110 -0.20 -30.26 17.18
N GLU A 111 -0.07 -29.51 18.28
CA GLU A 111 -1.07 -28.57 18.77
C GLU A 111 -1.43 -27.60 17.62
N GLN A 112 -2.72 -27.33 17.45
CA GLN A 112 -3.14 -26.25 16.56
C GLN A 112 -2.54 -24.94 17.08
N PRO A 113 -2.11 -24.02 16.20
CA PRO A 113 -1.80 -22.66 16.63
C PRO A 113 -3.06 -22.10 17.30
N ASP A 114 -3.02 -21.86 18.61
CA ASP A 114 -4.13 -21.24 19.36
C ASP A 114 -3.86 -19.74 19.62
N HIS A 115 -2.80 -19.21 19.03
CA HIS A 115 -2.45 -17.79 19.16
C HIS A 115 -2.72 -17.03 17.87
N LYS A 116 -3.10 -15.77 18.08
CA LYS A 116 -3.30 -14.81 17.01
C LYS A 116 -1.97 -14.14 16.67
N VAL A 117 -1.72 -13.95 15.38
CA VAL A 117 -0.53 -13.27 14.85
C VAL A 117 -0.94 -11.98 14.14
N PRO A 118 -0.12 -10.92 14.15
CA PRO A 118 -0.43 -9.68 13.47
C PRO A 118 -0.27 -9.81 11.95
N THR A 119 -1.13 -9.13 11.20
CA THR A 119 -0.97 -8.92 9.75
C THR A 119 -1.49 -7.56 9.35
N VAL A 120 -1.00 -7.02 8.25
CA VAL A 120 -1.43 -5.72 7.75
C VAL A 120 -2.34 -5.92 6.54
N ALA A 121 -3.54 -5.35 6.61
CA ALA A 121 -4.62 -5.58 5.66
C ALA A 121 -5.05 -4.28 4.96
N GLY A 122 -4.07 -3.53 4.44
CA GLY A 122 -4.30 -2.25 3.77
C GLY A 122 -4.26 -1.04 4.71
N ALA A 123 -5.17 -0.09 4.51
CA ALA A 123 -5.17 1.18 5.23
C ALA A 123 -6.57 1.59 5.73
N VAL A 124 -6.62 2.35 6.82
CA VAL A 124 -7.80 3.08 7.27
C VAL A 124 -7.69 4.52 6.85
N VAL A 125 -8.77 5.05 6.27
CA VAL A 125 -8.85 6.43 5.77
C VAL A 125 -9.72 7.24 6.72
N PHE A 126 -9.29 8.47 6.99
CA PHE A 126 -9.94 9.39 7.91
C PHE A 126 -10.54 10.59 7.16
N ARG A 127 -11.50 11.26 7.77
CA ARG A 127 -11.95 12.60 7.39
C ARG A 127 -11.91 13.48 8.63
N GLY A 128 -11.00 14.45 8.65
CA GLY A 128 -10.58 15.07 9.90
C GLY A 128 -10.18 13.99 10.92
N GLU A 129 -10.77 14.01 12.11
CA GLU A 129 -10.40 13.05 13.16
C GLU A 129 -11.13 11.69 13.12
N LYS A 130 -12.06 11.47 12.19
CA LYS A 130 -12.92 10.28 12.19
C LYS A 130 -12.50 9.31 11.11
N ALA A 131 -12.34 8.03 11.45
CA ALA A 131 -12.20 6.98 10.45
C ALA A 131 -13.51 6.87 9.65
N VAL A 132 -13.42 6.94 8.33
CA VAL A 132 -14.58 6.90 7.41
C VAL A 132 -14.66 5.61 6.61
N GLY A 133 -13.53 4.92 6.44
CA GLY A 133 -13.51 3.66 5.70
C GLY A 133 -12.13 3.02 5.67
N ARG A 134 -12.03 1.94 4.90
CA ARG A 134 -10.79 1.18 4.71
C ARG A 134 -10.52 1.02 3.22
N LEU A 135 -9.25 1.04 2.88
CA LEU A 135 -8.72 0.56 1.60
C LEU A 135 -8.20 -0.85 1.82
N ASN A 136 -8.58 -1.78 0.95
CA ASN A 136 -7.94 -3.10 0.92
C ASN A 136 -6.50 -3.00 0.37
N GLU A 137 -5.74 -4.08 0.41
CA GLU A 137 -4.33 -4.08 -0.05
C GLU A 137 -4.14 -3.55 -1.49
N ALA A 138 -5.02 -3.91 -2.43
CA ALA A 138 -4.91 -3.49 -3.82
C ALA A 138 -5.21 -1.99 -3.98
N GLU A 139 -6.23 -1.50 -3.27
CA GLU A 139 -6.55 -0.07 -3.18
C GLU A 139 -5.44 0.72 -2.48
N THR A 140 -4.87 0.20 -1.39
CA THR A 140 -3.75 0.83 -0.69
C THR A 140 -2.52 0.89 -1.58
N GLN A 141 -2.21 -0.17 -2.34
CA GLN A 141 -1.11 -0.10 -3.30
C GLN A 141 -1.37 0.91 -4.43
N GLY A 142 -2.60 0.99 -4.93
CA GLY A 142 -3.03 2.04 -5.86
C GLY A 142 -2.84 3.45 -5.28
N MET A 143 -3.18 3.66 -4.01
CA MET A 143 -2.95 4.93 -3.30
C MET A 143 -1.46 5.26 -3.20
N LEU A 144 -0.63 4.30 -2.80
CA LEU A 144 0.81 4.49 -2.67
C LEU A 144 1.50 4.74 -4.02
N PHE A 145 0.99 4.16 -5.12
CA PHE A 145 1.43 4.54 -6.47
C PHE A 145 1.14 6.00 -6.77
N ILE A 146 -0.08 6.49 -6.50
CA ILE A 146 -0.48 7.88 -6.74
C ILE A 146 0.35 8.86 -5.90
N MET A 147 0.62 8.52 -4.63
CA MET A 147 1.42 9.33 -3.72
C MET A 147 2.92 9.33 -4.06
N GLY A 148 3.37 8.41 -4.93
CA GLY A 148 4.79 8.23 -5.23
C GLY A 148 5.56 7.55 -4.09
N GLU A 149 4.87 6.78 -3.25
CA GLU A 149 5.43 6.11 -2.08
C GLU A 149 5.66 4.60 -2.30
N ALA A 150 5.05 4.01 -3.33
CA ALA A 150 5.30 2.64 -3.72
C ALA A 150 6.72 2.48 -4.27
N GLN A 151 7.54 1.62 -3.65
CA GLN A 151 8.95 1.40 -4.06
C GLN A 151 9.20 -0.01 -4.59
N GLY A 152 8.39 -0.98 -4.15
CA GLY A 152 8.46 -2.33 -4.70
C GLY A 152 7.28 -3.20 -4.30
N GLY A 153 7.02 -4.22 -5.10
CA GLY A 153 5.88 -5.10 -4.88
C GLY A 153 5.61 -6.03 -6.05
N ILE A 154 4.65 -6.92 -5.84
CA ILE A 154 4.21 -7.85 -6.88
C ILE A 154 2.89 -7.37 -7.47
N ILE A 155 2.86 -7.30 -8.80
CA ILE A 155 1.66 -7.17 -9.61
C ILE A 155 1.43 -8.52 -10.28
N SER A 156 0.36 -9.19 -9.90
CA SER A 156 -0.08 -10.43 -10.54
C SER A 156 -1.05 -10.09 -11.67
N VAL A 157 -0.76 -10.59 -12.86
CA VAL A 157 -1.61 -10.45 -14.05
C VAL A 157 -2.02 -11.82 -14.57
N ALA A 158 -3.30 -11.98 -14.92
CA ALA A 158 -3.81 -13.22 -15.50
C ALA A 158 -3.94 -13.08 -17.02
N PHE A 159 -3.43 -14.04 -17.79
CA PHE A 159 -3.62 -14.05 -19.25
C PHE A 159 -4.96 -14.73 -19.59
N ASP A 160 -5.83 -13.97 -20.29
CA ASP A 160 -7.19 -14.37 -20.67
C ASP A 160 -7.27 -15.74 -21.35
N SER A 161 -6.23 -16.14 -22.07
CA SER A 161 -6.20 -17.41 -22.82
C SER A 161 -6.01 -18.66 -21.95
N THR A 162 -5.60 -18.52 -20.69
CA THR A 162 -5.21 -19.69 -19.86
C THR A 162 -5.63 -19.63 -18.39
N GLY A 163 -6.09 -18.48 -17.89
CA GLY A 163 -6.34 -18.29 -16.45
C GLY A 163 -5.09 -18.43 -15.58
N LYS A 164 -3.90 -18.43 -16.21
CA LYS A 164 -2.61 -18.57 -15.55
C LYS A 164 -2.10 -17.20 -15.11
N ASN A 165 -1.64 -17.15 -13.86
CA ASN A 165 -1.09 -15.94 -13.24
C ASN A 165 0.40 -15.80 -13.57
N THR A 166 0.77 -14.63 -14.03
CA THR A 166 2.14 -14.15 -14.18
C THR A 166 2.39 -13.13 -13.08
N SER A 167 3.54 -13.20 -12.41
CA SER A 167 3.88 -12.24 -11.36
C SER A 167 5.04 -11.36 -11.81
N PHE A 168 4.79 -10.05 -11.78
CA PHE A 168 5.77 -9.01 -12.07
C PHE A 168 6.21 -8.34 -10.76
N LEU A 169 7.50 -8.38 -10.48
CA LEU A 169 8.11 -7.70 -9.35
C LEU A 169 8.53 -6.31 -9.82
N PHE A 170 7.78 -5.27 -9.44
CA PHE A 170 8.14 -3.91 -9.77
C PHE A 170 9.17 -3.35 -8.79
N ARG A 171 10.00 -2.45 -9.31
CA ARG A 171 11.04 -1.66 -8.64
C ARG A 171 11.07 -0.25 -9.27
N ASP A 172 11.85 0.65 -8.67
CA ASP A 172 12.20 1.96 -9.24
C ASP A 172 11.02 2.75 -9.81
N VAL A 173 9.98 2.90 -8.99
CA VAL A 173 8.77 3.61 -9.39
C VAL A 173 8.91 5.10 -9.12
N ASN A 174 8.51 5.90 -10.11
CA ASN A 174 8.43 7.33 -10.00
C ASN A 174 7.06 7.84 -10.47
N THR A 175 6.43 8.69 -9.65
CA THR A 175 5.12 9.24 -9.94
C THR A 175 5.18 10.76 -10.08
N LYS A 176 4.51 11.28 -11.10
CA LYS A 176 4.32 12.71 -11.30
C LYS A 176 2.84 13.06 -11.26
N VAL A 177 2.46 13.93 -10.32
CA VAL A 177 1.11 14.48 -10.22
C VAL A 177 1.11 15.94 -10.66
N LYS A 178 0.27 16.27 -11.64
CA LYS A 178 0.05 17.63 -12.14
C LYS A 178 -1.41 18.05 -11.91
N THR A 179 -1.60 19.27 -11.44
CA THR A 179 -2.91 19.93 -11.38
C THR A 179 -3.22 20.55 -12.74
N VAL A 180 -4.43 20.36 -13.24
CA VAL A 180 -4.92 20.94 -14.50
C VAL A 180 -6.23 21.68 -14.22
N ILE A 181 -6.32 22.93 -14.67
CA ILE A 181 -7.49 23.79 -14.49
C ILE A 181 -7.95 24.26 -15.86
N GLU A 182 -9.11 23.79 -16.29
CA GLU A 182 -9.72 24.14 -17.58
C GLU A 182 -11.15 24.60 -17.36
N LYS A 183 -11.49 25.82 -17.80
CA LYS A 183 -12.86 26.38 -17.69
C LYS A 183 -13.46 26.27 -16.27
N ASN A 184 -12.63 26.47 -15.24
CA ASN A 184 -12.95 26.31 -13.81
C ASN A 184 -13.20 24.86 -13.33
N GLU A 185 -12.93 23.83 -14.14
CA GLU A 185 -12.87 22.45 -13.68
C GLU A 185 -11.45 22.09 -13.24
N ILE A 186 -11.32 21.54 -12.03
CA ILE A 186 -10.06 21.03 -11.48
C ILE A 186 -9.95 19.55 -11.81
N SER A 187 -8.80 19.14 -12.33
CA SER A 187 -8.45 17.75 -12.53
C SER A 187 -6.98 17.49 -12.21
N PHE A 188 -6.63 16.22 -12.02
CA PHE A 188 -5.26 15.80 -11.79
C PHE A 188 -4.81 14.82 -12.85
N GLN A 189 -3.59 15.00 -13.35
CA GLN A 189 -2.90 14.03 -14.19
C GLN A 189 -1.85 13.32 -13.35
N VAL A 190 -1.96 12.00 -13.26
CA VAL A 190 -1.05 11.13 -12.52
C VAL A 190 -0.32 10.25 -13.53
N GLU A 191 0.97 10.49 -13.71
CA GLU A 191 1.85 9.71 -14.58
C GLU A 191 2.74 8.82 -13.70
N ILE A 192 2.59 7.50 -13.81
CA ILE A 192 3.37 6.52 -13.05
C ILE A 192 4.31 5.81 -14.00
N LYS A 193 5.60 5.81 -13.69
CA LYS A 193 6.61 5.04 -14.42
C LYS A 193 7.32 4.10 -13.48
N GLY A 194 7.69 2.93 -13.94
CA GLY A 194 8.47 1.99 -13.14
C GLY A 194 9.12 0.93 -14.00
N THR A 195 10.01 0.17 -13.38
CA THR A 195 10.68 -0.94 -14.03
C THR A 195 10.51 -2.19 -13.18
N GLY A 196 10.99 -3.34 -13.65
CA GLY A 196 10.92 -4.55 -12.85
C GLY A 196 11.21 -5.81 -13.62
N GLU A 197 10.93 -6.92 -12.97
CA GLU A 197 11.34 -8.23 -13.40
C GLU A 197 10.20 -9.23 -13.37
N LEU A 198 10.23 -10.17 -14.30
CA LEU A 198 9.32 -11.30 -14.29
C LEU A 198 9.82 -12.38 -13.32
N ILE A 199 9.08 -12.65 -12.26
CA ILE A 199 9.48 -13.64 -11.24
C ILE A 199 8.83 -15.02 -11.44
N SER A 200 7.68 -15.07 -12.11
CA SER A 200 7.06 -16.34 -12.49
C SER A 200 6.14 -16.14 -13.68
N ALA A 201 6.17 -17.11 -14.60
CA ALA A 201 5.17 -17.28 -15.63
C ALA A 201 4.86 -18.76 -15.75
N ALA A 202 3.59 -19.11 -15.79
CA ALA A 202 3.21 -20.50 -16.00
C ALA A 202 3.65 -20.97 -17.41
N PRO A 203 4.03 -22.25 -17.58
CA PRO A 203 4.51 -22.75 -18.87
C PRO A 203 3.53 -22.48 -20.02
N GLY A 204 4.08 -22.00 -21.14
CA GLY A 204 3.33 -21.70 -22.36
C GLY A 204 2.51 -20.41 -22.34
N THR A 205 2.66 -19.57 -21.32
CA THR A 205 1.88 -18.31 -21.20
C THR A 205 2.55 -17.14 -21.93
N ILE A 206 3.88 -17.04 -21.85
CA ILE A 206 4.68 -15.93 -22.38
C ILE A 206 6.02 -16.50 -22.85
N ASP A 207 6.48 -16.11 -24.04
CA ASP A 207 7.89 -16.26 -24.40
C ASP A 207 8.65 -14.96 -24.15
N ILE A 208 9.43 -14.94 -23.08
CA ILE A 208 10.24 -13.77 -22.67
C ILE A 208 11.38 -13.44 -23.66
N THR A 209 11.70 -14.31 -24.61
CA THR A 209 12.61 -13.97 -25.72
C THR A 209 11.89 -13.26 -26.87
N ASN A 210 10.56 -13.22 -26.87
CA ASN A 210 9.75 -12.57 -27.90
C ASN A 210 9.29 -11.17 -27.44
N ARG A 211 9.73 -10.13 -28.16
CA ARG A 211 9.37 -8.74 -27.89
C ARG A 211 7.86 -8.47 -27.89
N SER A 212 7.10 -9.14 -28.76
CA SER A 212 5.65 -8.95 -28.83
C SER A 212 4.96 -9.43 -27.54
N ASP A 213 5.45 -10.51 -26.94
CA ASP A 213 4.88 -11.06 -25.72
C ASP A 213 5.26 -10.23 -24.49
N ILE A 214 6.48 -9.66 -24.46
CA ILE A 214 6.88 -8.67 -23.45
C ILE A 214 5.94 -7.45 -23.51
N GLN A 215 5.73 -6.87 -24.68
CA GLN A 215 4.87 -5.69 -24.84
C GLN A 215 3.42 -5.95 -24.41
N LYS A 216 2.89 -7.16 -24.68
CA LYS A 216 1.56 -7.55 -24.18
C LYS A 216 1.55 -7.61 -22.65
N MET A 217 2.60 -8.16 -22.04
CA MET A 217 2.73 -8.23 -20.57
C MET A 217 2.82 -6.84 -19.95
N GLU A 218 3.69 -5.96 -20.47
CA GLU A 218 3.82 -4.57 -20.04
C GLU A 218 2.47 -3.85 -20.11
N HIS A 219 1.73 -4.03 -21.20
CA HIS A 219 0.37 -3.48 -21.34
C HIS A 219 -0.60 -3.99 -20.27
N MET A 220 -0.54 -5.28 -19.94
CA MET A 220 -1.37 -5.86 -18.88
C MET A 220 -0.98 -5.35 -17.49
N ILE A 221 0.32 -5.22 -17.21
CA ILE A 221 0.82 -4.62 -15.97
C ILE A 221 0.34 -3.17 -15.86
N ASN A 222 0.49 -2.38 -16.92
CA ASN A 222 0.04 -0.99 -16.96
C ASN A 222 -1.46 -0.87 -16.69
N LYS A 223 -2.27 -1.74 -17.30
CA LYS A 223 -3.72 -1.82 -17.03
C LYS A 223 -4.04 -2.13 -15.57
N GLU A 224 -3.33 -3.10 -14.98
CA GLU A 224 -3.55 -3.50 -13.59
C GLU A 224 -3.15 -2.39 -12.60
N VAL A 225 -2.04 -1.69 -12.84
CA VAL A 225 -1.65 -0.52 -12.04
C VAL A 225 -2.71 0.58 -12.13
N VAL A 226 -3.15 0.93 -13.34
CA VAL A 226 -4.21 1.93 -13.54
C VAL A 226 -5.51 1.49 -12.86
N TYR A 227 -5.84 0.20 -12.91
CA TYR A 227 -7.02 -0.35 -12.25
C TYR A 227 -6.95 -0.19 -10.73
N ARG A 228 -5.83 -0.57 -10.09
CA ARG A 228 -5.60 -0.40 -8.64
C ARG A 228 -5.69 1.07 -8.22
N CYS A 229 -5.03 1.97 -8.96
CA CYS A 229 -5.08 3.41 -8.71
C CYS A 229 -6.51 3.96 -8.83
N ARG A 230 -7.25 3.55 -9.86
CA ARG A 230 -8.64 3.97 -10.06
C ARG A 230 -9.57 3.43 -8.98
N LYS A 231 -9.37 2.20 -8.51
CA LYS A 231 -10.07 1.64 -7.34
C LYS A 231 -9.82 2.46 -6.08
N ALA A 232 -8.57 2.83 -5.83
CA ALA A 232 -8.22 3.68 -4.70
C ALA A 232 -8.91 5.05 -4.77
N VAL A 233 -8.84 5.73 -5.92
CA VAL A 233 -9.49 7.04 -6.13
C VAL A 233 -10.99 6.95 -5.94
N ASN A 234 -11.65 5.99 -6.60
CA ASN A 234 -13.09 5.81 -6.47
C ASN A 234 -13.47 5.55 -5.01
N LYS A 235 -12.71 4.71 -4.30
CA LYS A 235 -12.99 4.40 -2.90
C LYS A 235 -12.85 5.63 -2.00
N ALA A 236 -11.79 6.41 -2.19
CA ALA A 236 -11.59 7.66 -1.46
C ALA A 236 -12.69 8.69 -1.75
N GLN A 237 -13.13 8.80 -3.00
CA GLN A 237 -14.22 9.67 -3.42
C GLN A 237 -15.57 9.26 -2.81
N GLU A 238 -15.87 7.95 -2.77
CA GLU A 238 -17.03 7.40 -2.04
C GLU A 238 -17.02 7.79 -0.56
N LEU A 239 -15.83 7.80 0.06
CA LEU A 239 -15.63 8.16 1.46
C LEU A 239 -15.58 9.68 1.69
N GLY A 240 -15.52 10.47 0.63
CA GLY A 240 -15.36 11.92 0.67
C GLY A 240 -14.11 12.36 1.45
N SER A 241 -13.01 11.64 1.28
CA SER A 241 -11.72 11.90 1.95
C SER A 241 -10.59 11.88 0.92
N ASP A 242 -9.64 12.79 1.05
CA ASP A 242 -8.49 12.95 0.15
C ASP A 242 -7.16 12.45 0.79
N PRO A 243 -6.95 11.13 0.90
CA PRO A 243 -5.73 10.57 1.48
C PRO A 243 -4.50 10.73 0.56
N PHE A 244 -4.70 11.16 -0.70
CA PHE A 244 -3.61 11.38 -1.66
C PHE A 244 -2.95 12.75 -1.48
N GLY A 245 -3.68 13.71 -0.88
CA GLY A 245 -3.24 15.10 -0.72
C GLY A 245 -3.35 15.92 -2.00
N PHE A 246 -4.36 15.65 -2.82
CA PHE A 246 -4.62 16.42 -4.04
C PHE A 246 -4.98 17.88 -3.74
N GLY A 247 -5.77 18.13 -2.69
CA GLY A 247 -6.12 19.48 -2.25
C GLY A 247 -4.88 20.29 -1.85
N ASP A 248 -3.98 19.69 -1.09
CA ASP A 248 -2.70 20.30 -0.72
C ASP A 248 -1.78 20.50 -1.94
N LYS A 249 -1.77 19.56 -2.90
CA LYS A 249 -1.07 19.77 -4.18
C LYS A 249 -1.64 20.96 -4.94
N LEU A 250 -2.97 21.13 -4.96
CA LEU A 250 -3.63 22.28 -5.57
C LEU A 250 -3.29 23.56 -4.81
N HIS A 251 -3.31 23.56 -3.48
CA HIS A 251 -2.90 24.69 -2.65
C HIS A 251 -1.47 25.15 -2.99
N ARG A 252 -0.53 24.21 -3.07
CA ARG A 252 0.88 24.52 -3.36
C ARG A 252 1.13 25.01 -4.79
N THR A 253 0.26 24.66 -5.75
CA THR A 253 0.46 25.00 -7.18
C THR A 253 -0.41 26.15 -7.67
N HIS A 254 -1.61 26.33 -7.09
CA HIS A 254 -2.60 27.33 -7.49
C HIS A 254 -3.30 27.90 -6.23
N PRO A 255 -2.59 28.61 -5.35
CA PRO A 255 -3.12 29.06 -4.06
C PRO A 255 -4.35 29.98 -4.20
N ASP A 256 -4.44 30.78 -5.26
CA ASP A 256 -5.59 31.67 -5.49
C ASP A 256 -6.88 30.91 -5.83
N VAL A 257 -6.75 29.74 -6.46
CA VAL A 257 -7.88 28.85 -6.72
C VAL A 257 -8.25 28.11 -5.45
N TRP A 258 -7.25 27.60 -4.72
CA TRP A 258 -7.45 26.91 -3.45
C TRP A 258 -8.22 27.75 -2.43
N LYS A 259 -7.83 29.02 -2.21
CA LYS A 259 -8.52 29.94 -1.29
C LYS A 259 -10.02 30.09 -1.53
N LYS A 260 -10.49 29.89 -2.77
CA LYS A 260 -11.91 30.00 -3.12
C LYS A 260 -12.70 28.74 -2.76
N ILE A 261 -12.02 27.60 -2.63
CA ILE A 261 -12.68 26.29 -2.53
C ILE A 261 -12.29 25.49 -1.29
N GLU A 262 -11.28 25.91 -0.52
CA GLU A 262 -10.71 25.12 0.58
C GLU A 262 -11.75 24.65 1.60
N ASN A 263 -12.71 25.53 1.94
CA ASN A 263 -13.78 25.23 2.88
C ASN A 263 -14.81 24.21 2.33
N HIS A 264 -14.83 24.00 1.02
CA HIS A 264 -15.73 23.07 0.32
C HIS A 264 -14.97 21.91 -0.33
N TRP A 265 -13.67 21.75 -0.04
CA TRP A 265 -12.84 20.73 -0.71
C TRP A 265 -13.42 19.33 -0.54
N GLY A 266 -13.92 18.99 0.65
CA GLY A 266 -14.54 17.69 0.91
C GLY A 266 -15.87 17.44 0.19
N GLU A 267 -16.48 18.47 -0.42
CA GLU A 267 -17.65 18.36 -1.30
C GLU A 267 -17.23 18.31 -2.78
N ILE A 268 -16.11 18.93 -3.12
CA ILE A 268 -15.59 19.02 -4.49
C ILE A 268 -14.80 17.76 -4.86
N PHE A 269 -13.94 17.28 -3.96
CA PHE A 269 -13.04 16.14 -4.17
C PHE A 269 -13.74 14.88 -4.73
N PRO A 270 -14.93 14.47 -4.23
CA PRO A 270 -15.68 13.34 -4.80
C PRO A 270 -15.97 13.42 -6.30
N HIS A 271 -15.95 14.63 -6.88
CA HIS A 271 -16.27 14.88 -8.29
C HIS A 271 -15.05 15.26 -9.14
N VAL A 272 -13.87 15.37 -8.53
CA VAL A 272 -12.63 15.73 -9.23
C VAL A 272 -12.23 14.60 -10.19
N LYS A 273 -11.89 14.96 -11.43
CA LYS A 273 -11.38 14.01 -12.41
C LYS A 273 -9.91 13.71 -12.14
N VAL A 274 -9.55 12.42 -12.04
CA VAL A 274 -8.16 11.97 -11.91
C VAL A 274 -7.82 11.08 -13.10
N ASN A 275 -6.94 11.60 -13.96
CA ASN A 275 -6.47 10.92 -15.16
C ASN A 275 -5.15 10.21 -14.84
N ILE A 276 -5.16 8.87 -14.87
CA ILE A 276 -4.03 8.04 -14.47
C ILE A 276 -3.45 7.33 -15.69
N THR A 277 -2.14 7.42 -15.87
CA THR A 277 -1.37 6.65 -16.86
C THR A 277 -0.25 5.87 -16.16
N ALA A 278 0.06 4.69 -16.70
CA ALA A 278 1.14 3.85 -16.22
C ALA A 278 2.01 3.41 -17.40
N ASP A 279 3.32 3.41 -17.19
CA ASP A 279 4.36 3.06 -18.16
C ASP A 279 5.44 2.24 -17.44
N PHE A 280 5.21 0.94 -17.35
CA PHE A 280 6.12 -0.04 -16.78
C PHE A 280 6.84 -0.84 -17.86
N SER A 281 8.15 -0.98 -17.71
CA SER A 281 8.99 -1.80 -18.59
C SER A 281 9.55 -3.02 -17.86
N VAL A 282 9.63 -4.15 -18.57
CA VAL A 282 10.29 -5.37 -18.07
C VAL A 282 11.77 -5.33 -18.45
N GLU A 283 12.65 -5.24 -17.47
CA GLU A 283 14.11 -5.16 -17.70
C GLU A 283 14.76 -6.53 -17.72
N HIS A 284 14.39 -7.40 -16.76
CA HIS A 284 14.97 -8.72 -16.62
C HIS A 284 13.92 -9.81 -16.42
N SER A 285 14.37 -11.03 -16.70
CA SER A 285 13.66 -12.28 -16.46
C SER A 285 14.36 -12.90 -15.27
N GLY A 286 13.65 -13.03 -14.14
CA GLY A 286 14.09 -13.83 -13.01
C GLY A 286 13.94 -15.34 -13.26
N LEU A 287 13.52 -15.74 -14.46
CA LEU A 287 13.44 -17.15 -14.88
C LEU A 287 14.85 -17.63 -15.23
N ILE A 288 15.41 -18.45 -14.35
CA ILE A 288 16.81 -18.90 -14.33
C ILE A 288 17.30 -19.49 -15.68
N ASP A 289 16.39 -19.97 -16.55
CA ASP A 289 16.73 -20.63 -17.81
C ASP A 289 16.67 -19.75 -19.07
N LYS A 290 16.31 -18.46 -18.98
CA LYS A 290 16.16 -17.59 -20.16
C LYS A 290 16.58 -16.15 -19.90
N SER A 291 17.61 -15.68 -20.59
CA SER A 291 18.08 -14.29 -20.55
C SER A 291 17.37 -13.42 -21.59
N LEU A 292 17.00 -12.18 -21.20
CA LEU A 292 16.54 -11.14 -22.11
C LEU A 292 17.74 -10.47 -22.81
N HIS A 293 17.70 -10.37 -24.15
CA HIS A 293 18.66 -9.56 -24.89
C HIS A 293 18.10 -8.14 -25.07
N ILE A 294 18.54 -7.21 -24.23
CA ILE A 294 18.25 -5.78 -24.34
C ILE A 294 19.14 -5.19 -25.45
N ARG A 295 18.57 -4.40 -26.35
CA ARG A 295 19.30 -3.59 -27.36
C ARG A 295 19.28 -2.13 -27.00
#